data_AF-A0A8H3AGP4-F1
#
_entry.id   AF-A0A8H3AGP4-F1
#
_cell.length_a   1.000
_cell.length_b   1.000
_cell.length_c   1.000
_cell.angle_alpha   90.00
_cell.angle_beta   90.00
_cell.angle_gamma   90.00
#
_symmetry.space_group_name_H-M   'P 1'
#
loop_
_entity.id
_entity.type
_entity.pdbx_description
1 polymer ?
#
loop_
_entity_poly.entity_id
_entity_poly.type
_entity_poly.pdbx_seq_one_letter_code
_entity_poly.pdbx_strand_id
1 'polypeptide(L)'
;MPHNNPVQYFINQGTRVTMRVTARASVVLVIYHLYSYKDIAIALADQITAALSSFYVSIACQTRLIHRGFTSGEAEIMFDEIPRNVPYHLAVIFLTEGDPQGGWWHTSAYGNMKDSQVSEQDFLSTCLHNLRKMACKAETARVFGAACGFNLRVNGSIQAILEYLKPTAFRSLVLPSTCSLLMCDYLPLLSELFINIYYFGAALEPSLLQIWAKSKQIRVHTGLVIIDRPDLSSEMSAKMILYAPVASRPLGVTLPLVYAVCGCSDGRGVWEFKKEVENRIETVFIYRASCCRVELQVGIHPADRRQRTDHEVRFTVEPWDISKGRFTFNESDNVRMKVLPAPPGKRGAALDLNTMWTRSGKKALKREMKLRTAVE
;
A
#
# COMPACT_ATOMS: atom_id res chain seq x y z
N MET A 1 41.79 11.87 -20.44
CA MET A 1 41.76 11.55 -19.00
C MET A 1 40.34 11.17 -18.62
N PRO A 2 40.07 9.94 -18.17
CA PRO A 2 38.73 9.54 -17.78
C PRO A 2 38.47 9.92 -16.31
N HIS A 3 37.43 10.71 -16.07
CA HIS A 3 36.92 10.97 -14.72
C HIS A 3 36.13 9.75 -14.24
N ASN A 4 36.77 8.91 -13.44
CA ASN A 4 36.10 7.96 -12.55
C ASN A 4 35.33 8.75 -11.48
N ASN A 5 34.00 8.76 -11.55
CA ASN A 5 33.18 9.05 -10.38
C ASN A 5 32.89 7.71 -9.68
N PRO A 6 33.50 7.43 -8.52
CA PRO A 6 33.13 6.27 -7.73
C PRO A 6 31.73 6.50 -7.14
N VAL A 7 30.83 5.55 -7.38
CA VAL A 7 29.56 5.44 -6.65
C VAL A 7 29.90 5.32 -5.17
N GLN A 8 29.71 6.39 -4.41
CA GLN A 8 29.85 6.36 -2.95
C GLN A 8 28.68 5.57 -2.37
N TYR A 9 28.89 4.28 -2.14
CA TYR A 9 28.06 3.48 -1.25
C TYR A 9 28.20 4.04 0.17
N PHE A 10 27.18 4.74 0.66
CA PHE A 10 27.03 4.98 2.08
C PHE A 10 26.61 3.67 2.74
N ILE A 11 27.58 2.83 3.09
CA ILE A 11 27.40 1.79 4.10
C ILE A 11 27.16 2.55 5.39
N ASN A 12 25.94 2.50 5.89
CA ASN A 12 25.59 3.05 7.19
C ASN A 12 26.35 2.21 8.25
N GLN A 13 27.57 2.64 8.61
CA GLN A 13 28.38 2.09 9.69
C GLN A 13 27.84 2.55 11.06
N GLY A 14 26.55 2.29 11.29
CA GLY A 14 25.92 2.40 12.59
C GLY A 14 26.11 1.08 13.34
N THR A 15 27.14 1.03 14.18
CA THR A 15 27.28 0.21 15.39
C THR A 15 26.06 -0.64 15.80
N ARG A 16 25.97 -1.86 15.25
CA ARG A 16 25.39 -3.04 15.93
C ARG A 16 26.25 -4.27 15.59
N VAL A 17 27.42 -4.32 16.21
CA VAL A 17 28.10 -5.59 16.44
C VAL A 17 27.19 -6.41 17.37
N THR A 18 27.01 -7.70 17.06
CA THR A 18 26.31 -8.74 17.85
C THR A 18 24.79 -8.66 17.98
N MET A 19 24.07 -9.06 16.92
CA MET A 19 23.09 -10.15 17.06
C MET A 19 23.31 -11.15 15.91
N ARG A 20 24.03 -12.24 16.21
CA ARG A 20 23.60 -13.53 15.67
C ARG A 20 22.21 -13.82 16.26
N VAL A 21 21.51 -14.77 15.66
CA VAL A 21 20.28 -15.43 16.15
C VAL A 21 18.98 -14.91 15.54
N THR A 22 18.77 -15.27 14.28
CA THR A 22 17.57 -16.05 13.95
C THR A 22 18.04 -17.49 13.71
N ALA A 23 17.24 -18.48 14.13
CA ALA A 23 17.38 -19.82 13.58
C ALA A 23 17.47 -19.67 12.06
N ARG A 24 18.45 -20.32 11.39
CA ARG A 24 18.66 -20.20 9.94
C ARG A 24 17.35 -20.51 9.21
N ALA A 25 16.50 -19.53 8.98
CA ALA A 25 15.21 -19.78 8.35
C ALA A 25 15.44 -19.82 6.84
N SER A 26 14.82 -20.78 6.17
CA SER A 26 14.81 -20.80 4.70
C SER A 26 13.63 -20.00 4.18
N VAL A 27 13.71 -19.53 2.94
CA VAL A 27 12.60 -18.85 2.26
C VAL A 27 12.17 -19.66 1.05
N VAL A 28 10.89 -19.95 0.94
CA VAL A 28 10.26 -20.44 -0.29
C VAL A 28 9.59 -19.24 -0.95
N LEU A 29 10.05 -18.88 -2.15
CA LEU A 29 9.54 -17.75 -2.91
C LEU A 29 8.84 -18.22 -4.18
N VAL A 30 7.54 -17.97 -4.27
CA VAL A 30 6.75 -18.20 -5.47
C VAL A 30 6.38 -16.87 -6.10
N ILE A 31 6.73 -16.66 -7.38
CA ILE A 31 6.33 -15.47 -8.15
C ILE A 31 5.38 -15.89 -9.27
N TYR A 32 4.10 -15.58 -9.11
CA TYR A 32 3.12 -15.69 -10.19
C TYR A 32 3.15 -14.45 -11.07
N HIS A 33 3.06 -14.62 -12.38
CA HIS A 33 3.07 -13.50 -13.31
C HIS A 33 2.18 -13.73 -14.54
N LEU A 34 1.72 -12.63 -15.14
CA LEU A 34 1.23 -12.65 -16.52
C LEU A 34 2.37 -12.90 -17.51
N TYR A 35 2.06 -13.34 -18.72
CA TYR A 35 3.09 -13.66 -19.72
C TYR A 35 3.94 -12.43 -20.05
N SER A 36 3.32 -11.26 -20.20
CA SER A 36 3.97 -9.96 -20.44
C SER A 36 4.96 -9.57 -19.34
N TYR A 37 4.86 -10.14 -18.14
CA TYR A 37 5.69 -9.82 -16.98
C TYR A 37 6.74 -10.88 -16.67
N LYS A 38 7.00 -11.82 -17.58
CA LYS A 38 7.98 -12.90 -17.39
C LYS A 38 9.38 -12.36 -17.04
N ASP A 39 9.91 -11.43 -17.84
CA ASP A 39 11.26 -10.93 -17.62
C ASP A 39 11.38 -10.13 -16.33
N ILE A 40 10.33 -9.40 -15.97
CA ILE A 40 10.23 -8.68 -14.69
C ILE A 40 10.21 -9.67 -13.52
N ALA A 41 9.45 -10.77 -13.64
CA ALA A 41 9.38 -11.81 -12.61
C ALA A 41 10.73 -12.49 -12.38
N ILE A 42 11.46 -12.81 -13.46
CA ILE A 42 12.80 -13.42 -13.39
C ILE A 42 13.78 -12.44 -12.74
N ALA A 43 13.83 -11.19 -13.21
CA ALA A 43 14.71 -10.19 -12.62
C ALA A 43 14.44 -9.95 -11.13
N LEU A 44 13.16 -9.95 -10.72
CA LEU A 44 12.78 -9.84 -9.31
C LEU A 44 13.21 -11.06 -8.50
N ALA A 45 13.03 -12.27 -9.04
CA ALA A 45 13.50 -13.51 -8.42
C ALA A 45 15.01 -13.47 -8.17
N ASP A 46 15.79 -13.08 -9.18
CA ASP A 46 17.24 -12.96 -9.08
C ASP A 46 17.67 -11.92 -8.05
N GLN A 47 17.02 -10.76 -8.03
CA GLN A 47 17.31 -9.69 -7.07
C GLN A 47 17.03 -10.13 -5.62
N ILE A 48 15.87 -10.72 -5.35
CA ILE A 48 15.51 -11.18 -4.00
C ILE A 48 16.43 -12.34 -3.58
N THR A 49 16.69 -13.27 -4.49
CA THR A 49 17.58 -14.42 -4.25
C THR A 49 18.97 -13.95 -3.90
N ALA A 50 19.56 -13.04 -4.69
CA ALA A 50 20.88 -12.48 -4.43
C ALA A 50 20.92 -11.72 -3.08
N ALA A 51 19.90 -10.89 -2.82
CA ALA A 51 19.79 -10.10 -1.60
C ALA A 51 19.70 -10.95 -0.33
N LEU A 52 18.96 -12.07 -0.35
CA LEU A 52 18.87 -12.98 0.79
C LEU A 52 20.11 -13.89 0.90
N SER A 53 20.65 -14.35 -0.23
CA SER A 53 21.84 -15.20 -0.26
C SER A 53 23.07 -14.49 0.29
N SER A 54 23.19 -13.16 0.12
CA SER A 54 24.29 -12.39 0.72
C SER A 54 24.31 -12.43 2.26
N PHE A 55 23.19 -12.81 2.88
CA PHE A 55 23.06 -13.03 4.32
C PHE A 55 22.98 -14.53 4.69
N TYR A 56 23.35 -15.43 3.78
CA TYR A 56 23.33 -16.88 3.98
C TYR A 56 21.94 -17.46 4.29
N VAL A 57 20.88 -16.81 3.80
CA VAL A 57 19.52 -17.33 3.85
C VAL A 57 19.30 -18.26 2.67
N SER A 58 19.03 -19.54 2.92
CA SER A 58 18.68 -20.50 1.87
C SER A 58 17.33 -20.13 1.25
N ILE A 59 17.27 -20.08 -0.07
CA ILE A 59 16.05 -19.74 -0.80
C ILE A 59 15.77 -20.75 -1.91
N ALA A 60 14.55 -21.27 -1.94
CA ALA A 60 13.99 -21.96 -3.09
C ALA A 60 13.06 -20.98 -3.80
N CYS A 61 13.31 -20.71 -5.09
CA CYS A 61 12.58 -19.69 -5.83
C CYS A 61 12.02 -20.27 -7.14
N GLN A 62 10.74 -20.03 -7.40
CA GLN A 62 10.05 -20.49 -8.59
C GLN A 62 9.17 -19.38 -9.17
N THR A 63 9.27 -19.16 -10.48
CA THR A 63 8.39 -18.26 -11.23
C THR A 63 7.37 -19.07 -12.05
N ARG A 64 6.10 -18.69 -12.00
CA ARG A 64 5.01 -19.39 -12.73
C ARG A 64 4.04 -18.42 -13.39
N LEU A 65 3.47 -18.86 -14.52
CA LEU A 65 2.32 -18.17 -15.11
C LEU A 65 1.10 -18.35 -14.19
N ILE A 66 0.37 -17.27 -13.93
CA ILE A 66 -0.82 -17.27 -13.04
C ILE A 66 -1.79 -18.41 -13.41
N HIS A 67 -2.17 -18.50 -14.69
CA HIS A 67 -3.15 -19.49 -15.16
C HIS A 67 -2.70 -20.95 -15.13
N ARG A 68 -1.39 -21.22 -14.96
CA ARG A 68 -0.89 -22.59 -14.82
C ARG A 68 -0.89 -23.04 -13.37
N GLY A 69 -0.74 -22.11 -12.43
CA GLY A 69 -0.62 -22.43 -11.01
C GLY A 69 0.54 -23.39 -10.71
N PHE A 70 0.45 -24.03 -9.55
CA PHE A 70 1.22 -25.24 -9.22
C PHE A 70 0.26 -26.42 -9.18
N THR A 71 0.71 -27.59 -9.60
CA THR A 71 0.12 -28.86 -9.15
C THR A 71 0.56 -29.16 -7.71
N SER A 72 -0.17 -30.03 -6.99
CA SER A 72 0.21 -30.39 -5.62
C SER A 72 1.60 -31.06 -5.54
N GLY A 73 1.99 -31.84 -6.55
CA GLY A 73 3.30 -32.49 -6.59
C GLY A 73 4.45 -31.51 -6.82
N GLU A 74 4.27 -30.49 -7.67
CA GLU A 74 5.30 -29.46 -7.90
C GLU A 74 5.55 -28.61 -6.66
N ALA A 75 4.51 -28.34 -5.86
CA ALA A 75 4.67 -27.64 -4.59
C ALA A 75 5.50 -28.46 -3.58
N GLU A 76 5.34 -29.79 -3.57
CA GLU A 76 6.13 -30.69 -2.72
C GLU A 76 7.61 -30.75 -3.15
N ILE A 77 7.90 -30.75 -4.46
CA ILE A 77 9.29 -30.71 -4.96
C ILE A 77 10.02 -29.44 -4.51
N MET A 78 9.35 -28.29 -4.54
CA MET A 78 9.95 -27.02 -4.09
C MET A 78 10.27 -27.03 -2.59
N PHE A 79 9.49 -27.76 -1.79
CA PHE A 79 9.77 -27.97 -0.37
C PHE A 79 11.03 -28.83 -0.15
N ASP A 80 11.38 -29.70 -1.09
CA ASP A 80 12.58 -30.54 -1.01
C ASP A 80 13.87 -29.78 -1.36
N GLU A 81 13.77 -28.60 -1.99
CA GLU A 81 14.90 -27.73 -2.29
C GLU A 81 15.45 -27.00 -1.04
N ILE A 82 14.67 -26.91 0.04
CA ILE A 82 15.10 -26.27 1.29
C ILE A 82 15.54 -27.28 2.35
N PRO A 83 16.51 -26.94 3.23
CA PRO A 83 16.92 -27.82 4.32
C PRO A 83 15.73 -28.11 5.27
N ARG A 84 15.39 -29.40 5.41
CA ARG A 84 14.27 -29.84 6.28
C ARG A 84 14.53 -29.69 7.77
N ASN A 85 15.78 -29.47 8.17
CA ASN A 85 16.21 -29.34 9.56
C ASN A 85 16.12 -27.91 10.10
N VAL A 86 15.62 -26.96 9.31
CA VAL A 86 15.45 -25.57 9.73
C VAL A 86 14.03 -25.06 9.45
N PRO A 87 13.51 -24.12 10.25
CA PRO A 87 12.23 -23.48 9.94
C PRO A 87 12.27 -22.77 8.59
N TYR A 88 11.10 -22.54 7.98
CA TYR A 88 11.00 -21.81 6.73
C TYR A 88 9.83 -20.83 6.69
N HIS A 89 9.96 -19.83 5.83
CA HIS A 89 8.91 -18.89 5.48
C HIS A 89 8.44 -19.12 4.05
N LEU A 90 7.16 -18.91 3.80
CA LEU A 90 6.57 -18.88 2.45
C LEU A 90 6.25 -17.43 2.08
N ALA A 91 6.77 -17.00 0.94
CA ALA A 91 6.46 -15.72 0.31
C ALA A 91 5.85 -15.98 -1.07
N VAL A 92 4.69 -15.39 -1.33
CA VAL A 92 4.05 -15.43 -2.66
C VAL A 92 3.96 -14.01 -3.19
N ILE A 93 4.46 -13.79 -4.40
CA ILE A 93 4.31 -12.54 -5.13
C ILE A 93 3.42 -12.82 -6.33
N PHE A 94 2.46 -11.95 -6.63
CA PHE A 94 1.76 -12.00 -7.92
C PHE A 94 1.91 -10.68 -8.67
N LEU A 95 2.27 -10.78 -9.96
CA LEU A 95 2.41 -9.70 -10.92
C LEU A 95 1.26 -9.78 -11.93
N THR A 96 0.27 -8.92 -11.78
CA THR A 96 -0.97 -8.95 -12.56
C THR A 96 -1.41 -7.53 -12.97
N GLU A 97 -2.61 -7.41 -13.51
CA GLU A 97 -3.32 -6.17 -13.81
C GLU A 97 -4.68 -6.24 -13.12
N GLY A 98 -5.22 -5.09 -12.70
CA GLY A 98 -6.58 -5.02 -12.18
C GLY A 98 -7.52 -4.42 -13.20
N ASP A 99 -8.76 -4.91 -13.23
CA ASP A 99 -9.79 -4.35 -14.09
C ASP A 99 -10.55 -3.22 -13.36
N PRO A 100 -10.75 -2.04 -13.97
CA PRO A 100 -11.48 -0.92 -13.36
C PRO A 100 -12.87 -1.28 -12.81
N GLN A 101 -13.50 -2.34 -13.31
CA GLN A 101 -14.81 -2.85 -12.89
C GLN A 101 -14.74 -3.86 -11.73
N GLY A 102 -13.54 -4.33 -11.36
CA GLY A 102 -13.29 -5.31 -10.30
C GLY A 102 -12.68 -6.61 -10.82
N GLY A 103 -11.98 -7.34 -9.95
CA GLY A 103 -11.26 -8.55 -10.33
C GLY A 103 -9.89 -8.29 -10.97
N TRP A 104 -9.14 -9.37 -11.15
CA TRP A 104 -7.74 -9.33 -11.59
C TRP A 104 -7.50 -10.25 -12.78
N TRP A 105 -6.51 -9.88 -13.59
CA TRP A 105 -6.17 -10.58 -14.81
C TRP A 105 -5.50 -11.93 -14.53
N HIS A 106 -6.10 -13.00 -15.02
CA HIS A 106 -5.64 -14.38 -14.83
C HIS A 106 -4.81 -14.90 -16.02
N THR A 107 -5.14 -14.46 -17.24
CA THR A 107 -4.37 -14.70 -18.46
C THR A 107 -4.18 -13.39 -19.21
N SER A 108 -3.05 -13.23 -19.91
CA SER A 108 -2.82 -12.17 -20.90
C SER A 108 -2.51 -12.84 -22.22
N ALA A 109 -3.16 -12.44 -23.32
CA ALA A 109 -3.12 -13.02 -24.67
C ALA A 109 -1.80 -13.73 -25.01
N TYR A 110 -1.73 -15.04 -24.75
CA TYR A 110 -0.61 -15.90 -25.11
C TYR A 110 -1.14 -17.27 -25.52
N GLY A 111 -0.70 -17.79 -26.67
CA GLY A 111 -0.97 -19.15 -27.13
C GLY A 111 -2.46 -19.51 -27.18
N ASN A 112 -3.22 -18.92 -28.12
CA ASN A 112 -4.66 -19.15 -28.34
C ASN A 112 -5.58 -19.01 -27.11
N MET A 113 -5.07 -18.65 -25.93
CA MET A 113 -5.88 -18.40 -24.75
C MET A 113 -6.53 -17.03 -24.83
N LYS A 114 -7.83 -16.98 -24.57
CA LYS A 114 -8.54 -15.72 -24.41
C LYS A 114 -8.07 -15.04 -23.13
N ASP A 115 -8.00 -13.71 -23.21
CA ASP A 115 -7.92 -12.85 -22.05
C ASP A 115 -9.05 -13.20 -21.08
N SER A 116 -8.68 -13.55 -19.85
CA SER A 116 -9.60 -13.99 -18.81
C SER A 116 -9.34 -13.20 -17.55
N GLN A 117 -10.38 -12.51 -17.08
CA GLN A 117 -10.44 -11.86 -15.79
C GLN A 117 -11.25 -12.73 -14.83
N VAL A 118 -10.90 -12.70 -13.56
CA VAL A 118 -11.60 -13.47 -12.52
C VAL A 118 -11.79 -12.62 -11.27
N SER A 119 -12.72 -13.02 -10.40
CA SER A 119 -12.94 -12.38 -9.11
C SER A 119 -11.68 -12.43 -8.25
N GLU A 120 -11.56 -11.54 -7.26
CA GLU A 120 -10.43 -11.54 -6.33
C GLU A 120 -10.32 -12.88 -5.58
N GLN A 121 -11.45 -13.49 -5.23
CA GLN A 121 -11.48 -14.79 -4.55
C GLN A 121 -11.00 -15.93 -5.46
N ASP A 122 -11.47 -15.97 -6.70
CA ASP A 122 -11.06 -17.00 -7.67
C ASP A 122 -9.57 -16.86 -8.00
N PHE A 123 -9.09 -15.62 -8.17
CA PHE A 123 -7.66 -15.35 -8.40
C PHE A 123 -6.80 -15.90 -7.26
N LEU A 124 -7.15 -15.57 -6.01
CA LEU A 124 -6.44 -16.04 -4.84
C LEU A 124 -6.53 -17.56 -4.69
N SER A 125 -7.66 -18.16 -5.05
CA SER A 125 -7.83 -19.61 -5.09
C SER A 125 -6.84 -20.25 -6.06
N THR A 126 -6.78 -19.78 -7.32
CA THR A 126 -5.82 -20.29 -8.32
C THR A 126 -4.37 -20.21 -7.83
N CYS A 127 -3.97 -19.07 -7.27
CA CYS A 127 -2.58 -18.85 -6.88
C CYS A 127 -2.19 -19.57 -5.58
N LEU A 128 -3.12 -19.69 -4.63
CA LEU A 128 -2.77 -20.05 -3.24
C LEU A 128 -3.29 -21.42 -2.80
N HIS A 129 -4.28 -22.01 -3.49
CA HIS A 129 -4.92 -23.27 -3.07
C HIS A 129 -3.91 -24.41 -2.94
N ASN A 130 -3.10 -24.65 -3.97
CA ASN A 130 -2.12 -25.74 -3.98
C ASN A 130 -0.91 -25.50 -3.07
N LEU A 131 -0.73 -24.26 -2.57
CA LEU A 131 0.32 -23.92 -1.61
C LEU A 131 -0.14 -24.04 -0.14
N ARG A 132 -1.43 -24.37 0.12
CA ARG A 132 -1.99 -24.41 1.48
C ARG A 132 -1.23 -25.34 2.42
N LYS A 133 -0.85 -26.55 1.96
CA LYS A 133 -0.09 -27.49 2.79
C LYS A 133 1.25 -26.90 3.24
N MET A 134 1.94 -26.20 2.34
CA MET A 134 3.19 -25.51 2.66
C MET A 134 2.94 -24.32 3.58
N ALA A 135 1.89 -23.53 3.34
CA ALA A 135 1.55 -22.40 4.19
C ALA A 135 1.26 -22.83 5.64
N CYS A 136 0.58 -23.96 5.86
CA CYS A 136 0.28 -24.49 7.19
C CYS A 136 1.52 -24.91 8.00
N LYS A 137 2.60 -25.33 7.31
CA LYS A 137 3.84 -25.78 7.94
C LYS A 137 4.90 -24.67 8.05
N ALA A 138 4.69 -23.55 7.38
CA ALA A 138 5.63 -22.42 7.40
C ALA A 138 5.51 -21.63 8.71
N GLU A 139 6.62 -21.08 9.18
CA GLU A 139 6.64 -20.11 10.29
C GLU A 139 5.77 -18.89 9.95
N THR A 140 5.89 -18.40 8.71
CA THR A 140 5.01 -17.35 8.19
C THR A 140 4.72 -17.63 6.73
N ALA A 141 3.47 -17.39 6.32
CA ALA A 141 3.04 -17.41 4.92
C ALA A 141 2.46 -16.04 4.58
N ARG A 142 3.13 -15.31 3.66
CA ARG A 142 2.79 -13.93 3.32
C ARG A 142 2.63 -13.77 1.82
N VAL A 143 1.73 -12.88 1.42
CA VAL A 143 1.41 -12.62 0.02
C VAL A 143 1.63 -11.13 -0.29
N PHE A 144 2.23 -10.84 -1.43
CA PHE A 144 2.53 -9.50 -1.91
C PHE A 144 1.99 -9.35 -3.33
N GLY A 145 1.06 -8.43 -3.53
CA GLY A 145 0.53 -8.14 -4.86
C GLY A 145 1.23 -6.95 -5.49
N ALA A 146 1.55 -7.06 -6.76
CA ALA A 146 1.91 -5.93 -7.61
C ALA A 146 1.04 -5.96 -8.87
N ALA A 147 0.34 -4.86 -9.12
CA ALA A 147 -0.47 -4.70 -10.32
C ALA A 147 -0.55 -3.24 -10.74
N CYS A 148 -0.80 -3.04 -12.03
CA CYS A 148 -1.20 -1.76 -12.62
C CYS A 148 -2.65 -1.40 -12.21
N GLY A 149 -2.88 -1.31 -10.90
CA GLY A 149 -4.17 -1.11 -10.25
C GLY A 149 -4.79 -2.39 -9.71
N PHE A 150 -5.36 -2.33 -8.50
CA PHE A 150 -6.08 -3.44 -7.87
C PHE A 150 -7.57 -3.19 -7.66
N ASN A 151 -8.03 -1.95 -7.94
CA ASN A 151 -9.41 -1.51 -7.80
C ASN A 151 -10.07 -1.84 -6.45
N LEU A 152 -9.27 -1.82 -5.37
CA LEU A 152 -9.66 -2.15 -3.99
C LEU A 152 -10.73 -1.24 -3.38
N ARG A 153 -11.15 -0.19 -4.10
CA ARG A 153 -12.24 0.70 -3.72
C ARG A 153 -13.61 0.22 -4.23
N VAL A 154 -13.63 -0.78 -5.12
CA VAL A 154 -14.88 -1.42 -5.58
C VAL A 154 -15.53 -2.12 -4.38
N ASN A 155 -16.84 -1.96 -4.26
CA ASN A 155 -17.61 -2.56 -3.17
C ASN A 155 -17.48 -4.08 -3.22
N GLY A 156 -17.11 -4.70 -2.09
CA GLY A 156 -16.98 -6.15 -1.97
C GLY A 156 -15.57 -6.69 -2.20
N SER A 157 -14.66 -5.99 -2.89
CA SER A 157 -13.33 -6.53 -3.20
C SER A 157 -12.51 -6.91 -1.95
N ILE A 158 -12.38 -6.00 -0.98
CA ILE A 158 -11.66 -6.30 0.28
C ILE A 158 -12.39 -7.38 1.09
N GLN A 159 -13.72 -7.39 1.05
CA GLN A 159 -14.52 -8.41 1.75
C GLN A 159 -14.26 -9.80 1.16
N ALA A 160 -14.27 -9.96 -0.16
CA ALA A 160 -13.98 -11.21 -0.85
C ALA A 160 -12.55 -11.72 -0.54
N ILE A 161 -11.57 -10.81 -0.52
CA ILE A 161 -10.20 -11.13 -0.13
C ILE A 161 -10.13 -11.61 1.33
N LEU A 162 -10.80 -10.91 2.26
CA LEU A 162 -10.85 -11.31 3.67
C LEU A 162 -11.53 -12.68 3.84
N GLU A 163 -12.63 -12.93 3.15
CA GLU A 163 -13.35 -14.22 3.17
C GLU A 163 -12.48 -15.37 2.66
N TYR A 164 -11.67 -15.13 1.63
CA TYR A 164 -10.70 -16.13 1.18
C TYR A 164 -9.58 -16.38 2.19
N LEU A 165 -8.98 -15.31 2.73
CA LEU A 165 -7.76 -15.44 3.54
C LEU A 165 -8.03 -15.96 4.96
N LYS A 166 -9.14 -15.54 5.59
CA LYS A 166 -9.51 -15.92 6.98
C LYS A 166 -9.36 -17.43 7.27
N PRO A 167 -9.92 -18.36 6.48
CA PRO A 167 -9.82 -19.80 6.73
C PRO A 167 -8.48 -20.44 6.31
N THR A 168 -7.55 -19.68 5.73
CA THR A 168 -6.27 -20.23 5.23
C THR A 168 -5.14 -20.08 6.25
N ALA A 169 -3.93 -20.57 5.95
CA ALA A 169 -2.74 -20.33 6.77
C ALA A 169 -1.95 -19.06 6.38
N PHE A 170 -2.39 -18.33 5.35
CA PHE A 170 -1.74 -17.07 4.96
C PHE A 170 -2.04 -16.00 6.02
N ARG A 171 -0.99 -15.40 6.56
CA ARG A 171 -1.09 -14.41 7.65
C ARG A 171 -1.34 -13.00 7.13
N SER A 172 -0.73 -12.66 5.99
CA SER A 172 -0.84 -11.33 5.39
C SER A 172 -0.98 -11.34 3.88
N LEU A 173 -1.65 -10.30 3.39
CA LEU A 173 -1.65 -9.84 2.02
C LEU A 173 -1.38 -8.33 1.99
N VAL A 174 -0.35 -7.92 1.24
CA VAL A 174 -0.02 -6.51 1.02
C VAL A 174 -0.31 -6.15 -0.44
N LEU A 175 -1.12 -5.12 -0.67
CA LEU A 175 -1.50 -4.65 -2.00
C LEU A 175 -1.27 -3.13 -2.12
N PRO A 176 -0.78 -2.61 -3.24
CA PRO A 176 -0.87 -1.18 -3.52
C PRO A 176 -2.34 -0.74 -3.67
N SER A 177 -2.68 0.39 -3.07
CA SER A 177 -4.04 0.96 -3.06
C SER A 177 -4.31 1.93 -4.21
N THR A 178 -3.30 2.24 -5.01
CA THR A 178 -3.41 3.16 -6.15
C THR A 178 -3.80 2.40 -7.42
N CYS A 179 -4.51 3.05 -8.34
CA CYS A 179 -4.85 2.47 -9.65
C CYS A 179 -3.80 2.77 -10.73
N SER A 180 -2.82 3.63 -10.46
CA SER A 180 -1.85 4.12 -11.46
C SER A 180 -0.41 3.81 -11.07
N LEU A 181 -0.17 2.61 -10.55
CA LEU A 181 1.17 2.17 -10.18
C LEU A 181 1.90 1.60 -11.40
N LEU A 182 3.10 2.09 -11.66
CA LEU A 182 4.05 1.38 -12.51
C LEU A 182 4.75 0.33 -11.65
N MET A 183 4.71 -0.94 -12.06
CA MET A 183 5.32 -2.02 -11.26
C MET A 183 6.82 -1.80 -11.02
N CYS A 184 7.53 -1.19 -11.96
CA CYS A 184 8.94 -0.85 -11.79
C CYS A 184 9.22 0.11 -10.62
N ASP A 185 8.23 0.93 -10.21
CA ASP A 185 8.36 1.78 -9.04
C ASP A 185 8.20 0.98 -7.75
N TYR A 186 7.37 -0.06 -7.74
CA TYR A 186 7.02 -0.80 -6.54
C TYR A 186 7.98 -1.96 -6.25
N LEU A 187 8.28 -2.79 -7.24
CA LEU A 187 9.04 -4.02 -7.03
C LEU A 187 10.40 -3.87 -6.33
N PRO A 188 11.17 -2.78 -6.54
CA PRO A 188 12.44 -2.58 -5.83
C PRO A 188 12.33 -2.56 -4.30
N LEU A 189 11.15 -2.28 -3.71
CA LEU A 189 10.99 -2.31 -2.25
C LEU A 189 11.03 -3.74 -1.67
N LEU A 190 10.72 -4.76 -2.48
CA LEU A 190 10.55 -6.11 -2.00
C LEU A 190 11.87 -6.75 -1.56
N SER A 191 12.99 -6.47 -2.23
CA SER A 191 14.30 -7.02 -1.86
C SER A 191 14.74 -6.54 -0.47
N GLU A 192 14.67 -5.24 -0.20
CA GLU A 192 14.96 -4.68 1.12
C GLU A 192 13.95 -5.16 2.18
N LEU A 193 12.67 -5.29 1.81
CA LEU A 193 11.64 -5.78 2.72
C LEU A 193 11.91 -7.21 3.15
N PHE A 194 12.29 -8.06 2.21
CA PHE A 194 12.55 -9.48 2.47
C PHE A 194 13.74 -9.67 3.39
N ILE A 195 14.81 -8.89 3.24
CA ILE A 195 15.92 -8.87 4.21
C ILE A 195 15.40 -8.52 5.61
N ASN A 196 14.59 -7.46 5.75
CA ASN A 196 14.06 -7.04 7.05
C ASN A 196 13.19 -8.12 7.71
N ILE A 197 12.26 -8.71 6.98
CA ILE A 197 11.28 -9.63 7.58
C ILE A 197 11.77 -11.08 7.69
N TYR A 198 12.72 -11.52 6.86
CA TYR A 198 13.17 -12.92 6.82
C TYR A 198 14.58 -13.12 7.37
N TYR A 199 15.49 -12.16 7.23
CA TYR A 199 16.80 -12.24 7.86
C TYR A 199 16.78 -11.63 9.26
N PHE A 200 16.35 -10.37 9.39
CA PHE A 200 16.30 -9.69 10.69
C PHE A 200 15.09 -10.09 11.55
N GLY A 201 14.10 -10.80 10.99
CA GLY A 201 12.89 -11.19 11.69
C GLY A 201 12.01 -10.01 12.14
N ALA A 202 12.13 -8.86 11.48
CA ALA A 202 11.39 -7.65 11.81
C ALA A 202 9.89 -7.78 11.46
N ALA A 203 9.07 -7.00 12.16
CA ALA A 203 7.64 -6.96 11.89
C ALA A 203 7.34 -6.38 10.49
N LEU A 204 6.31 -6.94 9.83
CA LEU A 204 5.95 -6.62 8.45
C LEU A 204 5.64 -5.14 8.23
N GLU A 205 4.67 -4.60 8.97
CA GLU A 205 4.21 -3.22 8.78
C GLU A 205 5.31 -2.19 9.08
N PRO A 206 6.02 -2.21 10.22
CA PRO A 206 7.11 -1.26 10.46
C PRO A 206 8.19 -1.31 9.38
N SER A 207 8.59 -2.52 8.94
CA SER A 207 9.59 -2.69 7.88
C SER A 207 9.11 -2.10 6.56
N LEU A 208 7.86 -2.36 6.19
CA LEU A 208 7.25 -1.83 4.99
C LEU A 208 7.17 -0.29 5.02
N LEU A 209 6.72 0.30 6.13
CA LEU A 209 6.65 1.76 6.29
C LEU A 209 8.03 2.41 6.25
N GLN A 210 9.05 1.78 6.86
CA GLN A 210 10.42 2.27 6.84
C GLN A 210 10.98 2.34 5.42
N ILE A 211 10.88 1.25 4.66
CA ILE A 211 11.39 1.18 3.29
C ILE A 211 10.62 2.14 2.39
N TRP A 212 9.31 2.18 2.58
CA TRP A 212 8.43 3.07 1.84
C TRP A 212 8.75 4.55 2.11
N ALA A 213 9.06 4.92 3.36
CA ALA A 213 9.47 6.27 3.73
C ALA A 213 10.77 6.69 3.04
N LYS A 214 11.75 5.78 2.88
CA LYS A 214 13.05 6.07 2.25
C LYS A 214 12.92 6.51 0.78
N SER A 215 11.99 5.94 0.01
CA SER A 215 11.88 6.22 -1.42
C SER A 215 10.79 7.23 -1.79
N LYS A 216 11.19 8.38 -2.35
CA LYS A 216 10.25 9.44 -2.78
C LYS A 216 9.37 8.99 -3.93
N GLN A 217 9.97 8.26 -4.86
CA GLN A 217 9.30 7.70 -6.01
C GLN A 217 8.15 6.78 -5.57
N ILE A 218 8.45 5.84 -4.66
CA ILE A 218 7.44 4.88 -4.19
C ILE A 218 6.33 5.59 -3.41
N ARG A 219 6.67 6.45 -2.44
CA ARG A 219 5.66 7.10 -1.58
C ARG A 219 4.72 8.06 -2.29
N VAL A 220 5.18 8.75 -3.33
CA VAL A 220 4.32 9.67 -4.09
C VAL A 220 3.31 8.90 -4.94
N HIS A 221 3.69 7.72 -5.42
CA HIS A 221 2.87 6.96 -6.36
C HIS A 221 2.04 5.86 -5.73
N THR A 222 2.33 5.42 -4.50
CA THR A 222 1.56 4.36 -3.85
C THR A 222 0.76 4.82 -2.65
N GLY A 223 -0.31 4.09 -2.37
CA GLY A 223 -0.76 3.82 -1.00
C GLY A 223 -0.76 2.31 -0.83
N LEU A 224 -1.01 1.82 0.37
CA LEU A 224 -0.93 0.39 0.69
C LEU A 224 -2.21 -0.05 1.38
N VAL A 225 -2.74 -1.20 1.00
CA VAL A 225 -3.68 -1.96 1.80
C VAL A 225 -2.91 -3.11 2.42
N ILE A 226 -2.97 -3.20 3.75
CA ILE A 226 -2.39 -4.29 4.52
C ILE A 226 -3.55 -5.07 5.13
N ILE A 227 -3.65 -6.33 4.75
CA ILE A 227 -4.48 -7.32 5.40
C ILE A 227 -3.54 -8.22 6.18
N ASP A 228 -3.69 -8.31 7.49
CA ASP A 228 -2.74 -9.03 8.34
C ASP A 228 -3.38 -9.54 9.64
N ARG A 229 -2.76 -10.58 10.20
CA ARG A 229 -2.97 -11.09 11.55
C ARG A 229 -1.63 -11.55 12.16
N PRO A 230 -1.36 -11.25 13.44
CA PRO A 230 -0.11 -11.67 14.11
C PRO A 230 0.12 -13.19 14.07
N ASP A 231 -0.94 -13.95 14.34
CA ASP A 231 -0.96 -15.41 14.34
C ASP A 231 -2.32 -15.94 13.82
N LEU A 232 -2.45 -17.26 13.66
CA LEU A 232 -3.66 -17.88 13.10
C LEU A 232 -4.88 -17.87 14.04
N SER A 233 -4.67 -17.63 15.34
CA SER A 233 -5.76 -17.48 16.32
C SER A 233 -6.31 -16.06 16.40
N SER A 234 -5.53 -15.08 15.95
CA SER A 234 -5.93 -13.67 15.89
C SER A 234 -6.90 -13.39 14.75
N GLU A 235 -7.81 -12.44 14.97
CA GLU A 235 -8.71 -11.94 13.93
C GLU A 235 -7.93 -11.26 12.79
N MET A 236 -8.35 -11.52 11.56
CA MET A 236 -7.77 -10.87 10.38
C MET A 236 -8.31 -9.45 10.25
N SER A 237 -7.40 -8.48 10.19
CA SER A 237 -7.72 -7.07 10.06
C SER A 237 -7.25 -6.53 8.71
N ALA A 238 -7.92 -5.48 8.23
CA ALA A 238 -7.52 -4.76 7.02
C ALA A 238 -7.39 -3.26 7.34
N LYS A 239 -6.40 -2.62 6.73
CA LYS A 239 -6.22 -1.16 6.80
C LYS A 239 -5.60 -0.62 5.53
N MET A 240 -5.96 0.61 5.21
CA MET A 240 -5.34 1.39 4.15
C MET A 240 -4.38 2.40 4.75
N ILE A 241 -3.17 2.51 4.20
CA ILE A 241 -2.16 3.48 4.58
C ILE A 241 -1.85 4.34 3.35
N LEU A 242 -2.00 5.65 3.50
CA LEU A 242 -1.79 6.62 2.44
C LEU A 242 -0.67 7.58 2.83
N TYR A 243 0.28 7.81 1.93
CA TYR A 243 1.21 8.92 2.08
C TYR A 243 0.43 10.25 2.07
N ALA A 244 0.62 11.07 3.09
CA ALA A 244 -0.21 12.25 3.36
C ALA A 244 0.63 13.50 3.69
N PRO A 245 1.53 13.95 2.79
CA PRO A 245 2.25 15.20 2.97
C PRO A 245 1.24 16.36 2.98
N VAL A 246 1.29 17.20 4.03
CA VAL A 246 0.36 18.34 4.14
C VAL A 246 0.46 19.28 2.94
N ALA A 247 1.65 19.44 2.34
CA ALA A 247 1.87 20.34 1.22
C ALA A 247 1.08 20.00 -0.05
N SER A 248 0.78 18.72 -0.31
CA SER A 248 0.17 18.28 -1.58
C SER A 248 -0.98 17.28 -1.42
N ARG A 249 -1.07 16.62 -0.26
CA ARG A 249 -2.03 15.56 0.00
C ARG A 249 -2.48 15.52 1.47
N PRO A 250 -3.09 16.60 2.01
CA PRO A 250 -3.52 16.64 3.41
C PRO A 250 -4.48 15.48 3.71
N LEU A 251 -4.23 14.73 4.79
CA LEU A 251 -5.04 13.57 5.20
C LEU A 251 -5.28 12.52 4.09
N GLY A 252 -4.36 12.39 3.13
CA GLY A 252 -4.47 11.47 2.01
C GLY A 252 -5.31 11.98 0.83
N VAL A 253 -5.83 13.22 0.89
CA VAL A 253 -6.65 13.85 -0.16
C VAL A 253 -5.77 14.59 -1.15
N THR A 254 -5.76 14.18 -2.42
CA THR A 254 -4.95 14.82 -3.46
C THR A 254 -5.48 16.21 -3.79
N LEU A 255 -4.62 17.23 -3.72
CA LEU A 255 -4.98 18.59 -4.12
C LEU A 255 -5.10 18.69 -5.66
N PRO A 256 -6.02 19.52 -6.20
CA PRO A 256 -6.09 19.77 -7.63
C PRO A 256 -4.78 20.42 -8.12
N LEU A 257 -4.44 20.22 -9.38
CA LEU A 257 -3.26 20.86 -9.96
C LEU A 257 -3.47 22.37 -10.04
N VAL A 258 -2.45 23.16 -9.66
CA VAL A 258 -2.57 24.63 -9.60
C VAL A 258 -3.00 25.21 -10.93
N TYR A 259 -2.35 24.81 -12.03
CA TYR A 259 -2.67 25.32 -13.37
C TYR A 259 -4.12 25.05 -13.78
N ALA A 260 -4.71 23.93 -13.33
CA ALA A 260 -6.10 23.59 -13.61
C ALA A 260 -7.08 24.50 -12.86
N VAL A 261 -6.64 25.17 -11.79
CA VAL A 261 -7.45 26.08 -10.98
C VAL A 261 -7.18 27.55 -11.34
N CYS A 262 -5.92 27.94 -11.50
CA CYS A 262 -5.54 29.34 -11.71
C CYS A 262 -5.44 29.74 -13.18
N GLY A 263 -5.30 28.79 -14.11
CA GLY A 263 -5.07 29.06 -15.53
C GLY A 263 -3.71 29.69 -15.86
N CYS A 264 -2.77 29.78 -14.90
CA CYS A 264 -1.44 30.32 -15.17
C CYS A 264 -0.70 29.42 -16.16
N SER A 265 -0.20 30.04 -17.24
CA SER A 265 0.43 29.44 -18.43
C SER A 265 1.64 28.54 -18.17
N ASP A 266 2.24 28.66 -16.99
CA ASP A 266 3.65 28.29 -16.82
C ASP A 266 3.81 26.83 -16.38
N GLY A 267 2.72 26.13 -16.01
CA GLY A 267 2.71 24.75 -15.51
C GLY A 267 3.51 24.49 -14.22
N ARG A 268 4.30 25.47 -13.75
CA ARG A 268 5.23 25.40 -12.62
C ARG A 268 4.64 25.88 -11.29
N GLY A 269 3.38 26.31 -11.30
CA GLY A 269 2.68 26.73 -10.08
C GLY A 269 2.51 25.56 -9.11
N VAL A 270 2.77 25.80 -7.82
CA VAL A 270 2.57 24.83 -6.74
C VAL A 270 1.71 25.43 -5.62
N TRP A 271 0.99 24.57 -4.91
CA TRP A 271 0.28 24.97 -3.70
C TRP A 271 1.28 25.13 -2.56
N GLU A 272 1.33 26.32 -2.00
CA GLU A 272 2.10 26.60 -0.78
C GLU A 272 1.17 26.53 0.42
N PHE A 273 1.41 25.56 1.30
CA PHE A 273 0.72 25.45 2.57
C PHE A 273 0.95 26.71 3.42
N LYS A 274 -0.12 27.29 3.97
CA LYS A 274 -0.06 28.49 4.81
C LYS A 274 -0.45 28.20 6.25
N LYS A 275 -1.55 27.49 6.48
CA LYS A 275 -2.00 27.14 7.81
C LYS A 275 -2.98 25.97 7.81
N GLU A 276 -3.02 25.29 8.94
CA GLU A 276 -3.99 24.27 9.31
C GLU A 276 -4.82 24.83 10.48
N VAL A 277 -6.13 24.64 10.43
CA VAL A 277 -7.07 25.17 11.42
C VAL A 277 -8.03 24.06 11.81
N GLU A 278 -8.04 23.68 13.08
CA GLU A 278 -9.01 22.73 13.61
C GLU A 278 -10.40 23.37 13.71
N ASN A 279 -11.42 22.63 13.28
CA ASN A 279 -12.82 23.02 13.33
C ASN A 279 -13.67 21.87 13.92
N ARG A 280 -13.56 21.68 15.24
CA ARG A 280 -14.18 20.58 15.98
C ARG A 280 -13.76 19.20 15.42
N ILE A 281 -14.63 18.57 14.65
CA ILE A 281 -14.42 17.25 14.04
C ILE A 281 -13.82 17.34 12.63
N GLU A 282 -13.70 18.54 12.07
CA GLU A 282 -13.07 18.79 10.77
C GLU A 282 -11.73 19.51 10.94
N THR A 283 -10.88 19.39 9.93
CA THR A 283 -9.65 20.18 9.80
C THR A 283 -9.70 20.95 8.49
N VAL A 284 -9.40 22.25 8.53
CA VAL A 284 -9.30 23.09 7.33
C VAL A 284 -7.85 23.45 7.04
N PHE A 285 -7.40 23.10 5.84
CA PHE A 285 -6.08 23.40 5.32
C PHE A 285 -6.16 24.56 4.34
N ILE A 286 -5.25 25.53 4.45
CA ILE A 286 -5.22 26.71 3.59
C ILE A 286 -3.91 26.76 2.82
N TYR A 287 -4.05 26.89 1.50
CA TYR A 287 -2.95 26.94 0.54
C TYR A 287 -3.05 28.21 -0.28
N ARG A 288 -1.91 28.67 -0.82
CA ARG A 288 -1.87 29.71 -1.84
C ARG A 288 -1.08 29.25 -3.05
N ALA A 289 -1.58 29.56 -4.23
CA ALA A 289 -0.85 29.31 -5.46
C ALA A 289 0.38 30.23 -5.51
N SER A 290 1.56 29.65 -5.78
CA SER A 290 2.82 30.40 -5.90
C SER A 290 2.81 31.42 -7.06
N CYS A 291 2.02 31.16 -8.11
CA CYS A 291 2.01 31.97 -9.34
C CYS A 291 1.08 33.19 -9.31
N CYS A 292 -0.06 33.14 -8.61
CA CYS A 292 -1.09 34.18 -8.71
C CYS A 292 -1.79 34.52 -7.38
N ARG A 293 -1.30 33.99 -6.25
CA ARG A 293 -1.87 34.21 -4.90
C ARG A 293 -3.34 33.77 -4.72
N VAL A 294 -3.93 33.05 -5.67
CA VAL A 294 -5.21 32.34 -5.49
C VAL A 294 -5.12 31.48 -4.23
N GLU A 295 -6.15 31.53 -3.39
CA GLU A 295 -6.21 30.78 -2.14
C GLU A 295 -7.11 29.54 -2.31
N LEU A 296 -6.62 28.39 -1.86
CA LEU A 296 -7.39 27.15 -1.80
C LEU A 296 -7.60 26.79 -0.33
N GLN A 297 -8.86 26.69 0.09
CA GLN A 297 -9.25 26.23 1.41
C GLN A 297 -9.85 24.83 1.29
N VAL A 298 -9.34 23.87 2.06
CA VAL A 298 -9.72 22.44 2.00
C VAL A 298 -10.17 21.99 3.38
N GLY A 299 -11.48 21.83 3.56
CA GLY A 299 -12.07 21.24 4.76
C GLY A 299 -12.17 19.73 4.62
N ILE A 300 -11.69 18.98 5.62
CA ILE A 300 -11.69 17.52 5.64
C ILE A 300 -12.27 17.02 6.96
N HIS A 301 -13.30 16.17 6.88
CA HIS A 301 -13.75 15.35 7.99
C HIS A 301 -13.06 13.98 7.88
N PRO A 302 -12.12 13.62 8.77
CA PRO A 302 -11.29 12.42 8.62
C PRO A 302 -12.07 11.11 8.79
N ALA A 303 -13.28 11.13 9.35
CA ALA A 303 -13.99 9.92 9.77
C ALA A 303 -13.07 9.05 10.66
N ASP A 304 -12.85 7.79 10.30
CA ASP A 304 -12.01 6.88 11.09
C ASP A 304 -10.51 6.98 10.77
N ARG A 305 -10.12 7.89 9.86
CA ARG A 305 -8.73 8.12 9.50
C ARG A 305 -7.95 8.72 10.65
N ARG A 306 -6.75 8.20 10.88
CA ARG A 306 -5.80 8.70 11.87
C ARG A 306 -4.50 9.09 11.19
N GLN A 307 -3.94 10.24 11.56
CA GLN A 307 -2.60 10.60 11.15
C GLN A 307 -1.56 9.83 11.96
N ARG A 308 -0.51 9.40 11.28
CA ARG A 308 0.67 8.78 11.87
C ARG A 308 1.90 9.44 11.26
N THR A 309 2.86 9.84 12.07
CA THR A 309 4.18 10.25 11.59
C THR A 309 5.15 9.12 11.90
N ASP A 310 5.84 8.64 10.88
CA ASP A 310 6.86 7.60 11.02
C ASP A 310 8.03 7.93 10.10
N HIS A 311 9.26 7.77 10.58
CA HIS A 311 10.48 8.11 9.84
C HIS A 311 10.44 9.51 9.16
N GLU A 312 9.96 10.53 9.89
CA GLU A 312 9.78 11.92 9.39
C GLU A 312 8.77 12.08 8.23
N VAL A 313 8.04 11.01 7.91
CA VAL A 313 7.03 10.97 6.85
C VAL A 313 5.64 10.90 7.48
N ARG A 314 4.71 11.72 6.98
CA ARG A 314 3.31 11.71 7.42
C ARG A 314 2.48 10.73 6.58
N PHE A 315 1.77 9.86 7.27
CA PHE A 315 0.84 8.90 6.72
C PHE A 315 -0.54 9.11 7.31
N THR A 316 -1.55 8.66 6.56
CA THR A 316 -2.92 8.53 7.06
C THR A 316 -3.29 7.06 7.03
N VAL A 317 -3.74 6.54 8.17
CA VAL A 317 -4.19 5.17 8.34
C VAL A 317 -5.70 5.16 8.44
N GLU A 318 -6.34 4.35 7.60
CA GLU A 318 -7.78 4.12 7.59
C GLU A 318 -8.04 2.65 7.91
N PRO A 319 -8.58 2.32 9.10
CA PRO A 319 -8.98 0.95 9.39
C PRO A 319 -10.19 0.56 8.54
N TRP A 320 -10.27 -0.71 8.15
CA TRP A 320 -11.47 -1.28 7.54
C TRP A 320 -12.57 -1.43 8.57
N ASP A 321 -13.77 -0.91 8.28
CA ASP A 321 -14.93 -1.09 9.15
C ASP A 321 -15.60 -2.44 8.82
N ILE A 322 -15.37 -3.42 9.68
CA ILE A 322 -15.94 -4.78 9.56
C ILE A 322 -17.47 -4.73 9.57
N SER A 323 -18.07 -3.89 10.41
CA SER A 323 -19.53 -3.80 10.55
C SER A 323 -20.20 -3.24 9.30
N LYS A 324 -19.51 -2.32 8.60
CA LYS A 324 -20.01 -1.70 7.37
C LYS A 324 -19.50 -2.38 6.10
N GLY A 325 -18.54 -3.29 6.21
CA GLY A 325 -17.89 -3.94 5.07
C GLY A 325 -17.23 -2.94 4.11
N ARG A 326 -16.68 -1.83 4.62
CA ARG A 326 -16.01 -0.80 3.79
C ARG A 326 -15.05 0.10 4.56
N PHE A 327 -14.17 0.77 3.83
CA PHE A 327 -13.51 2.00 4.29
C PHE A 327 -14.55 3.13 4.39
N THR A 328 -14.49 3.96 5.43
CA THR A 328 -15.56 4.92 5.76
C THR A 328 -15.35 6.30 5.18
N PHE A 329 -14.11 6.63 4.78
CA PHE A 329 -13.80 7.89 4.15
C PHE A 329 -14.13 7.85 2.66
N ASN A 330 -14.96 8.81 2.24
CA ASN A 330 -15.31 9.03 0.85
C ASN A 330 -15.11 10.50 0.50
N GLU A 331 -14.31 10.81 -0.50
CA GLU A 331 -13.94 12.20 -0.84
C GLU A 331 -15.17 13.08 -1.11
N SER A 332 -16.23 12.55 -1.73
CA SER A 332 -17.42 13.35 -2.04
C SER A 332 -18.25 13.76 -0.82
N ASP A 333 -18.20 13.01 0.28
CA ASP A 333 -18.89 13.36 1.52
C ASP A 333 -17.95 14.01 2.56
N ASN A 334 -16.67 13.63 2.57
CA ASN A 334 -15.69 13.99 3.60
C ASN A 334 -14.78 15.16 3.23
N VAL A 335 -14.78 15.63 1.98
CA VAL A 335 -13.92 16.73 1.52
C VAL A 335 -14.77 17.86 0.96
N ARG A 336 -14.39 19.10 1.31
CA ARG A 336 -14.92 20.31 0.67
C ARG A 336 -13.78 21.26 0.35
N MET A 337 -13.68 21.64 -0.92
CA MET A 337 -12.70 22.62 -1.37
C MET A 337 -13.40 23.93 -1.74
N LYS A 338 -12.79 25.07 -1.42
CA LYS A 338 -13.19 26.40 -1.89
C LYS A 338 -11.97 27.10 -2.48
N VAL A 339 -12.12 27.56 -3.72
CA VAL A 339 -11.13 28.39 -4.40
C VAL A 339 -11.57 29.84 -4.24
N LEU A 340 -10.66 30.69 -3.79
CA LEU A 340 -10.91 32.10 -3.55
C LEU A 340 -9.94 32.93 -4.40
N PRO A 341 -10.42 34.03 -5.00
CA PRO A 341 -9.55 34.93 -5.74
C PRO A 341 -8.47 35.50 -4.83
N ALA A 342 -7.40 36.03 -5.42
CA ALA A 342 -6.35 36.69 -4.67
C ALA A 342 -6.96 37.80 -3.79
N PRO A 343 -6.82 37.73 -2.45
CA PRO A 343 -7.39 38.76 -1.60
C PRO A 343 -6.72 40.11 -1.87
N PRO A 344 -7.46 41.23 -1.81
CA PRO A 344 -6.86 42.56 -1.91
C PRO A 344 -5.98 42.82 -0.67
N GLY A 345 -4.68 42.57 -0.80
CA GLY A 345 -3.67 42.80 0.25
C GLY A 345 -2.98 41.53 0.77
N LYS A 346 -2.28 41.64 1.92
CA LYS A 346 -1.54 40.51 2.54
C LYS A 346 -2.44 39.60 3.40
N ARG A 347 -3.64 40.04 3.79
CA ARG A 347 -4.56 39.27 4.64
C ARG A 347 -5.23 38.17 3.80
N GLY A 348 -5.30 36.95 4.36
CA GLY A 348 -6.03 35.84 3.74
C GLY A 348 -7.54 36.06 3.75
N ALA A 349 -8.26 35.28 2.96
CA ALA A 349 -9.71 35.33 3.00
C ALA A 349 -10.23 34.86 4.36
N ALA A 350 -11.37 35.42 4.79
CA ALA A 350 -12.00 35.03 6.03
C ALA A 350 -12.37 33.54 5.99
N LEU A 351 -12.09 32.83 7.08
CA LEU A 351 -12.44 31.42 7.25
C LEU A 351 -13.70 31.33 8.11
N ASP A 352 -14.78 30.80 7.55
CA ASP A 352 -16.01 30.52 8.31
C ASP A 352 -15.86 29.20 9.07
N LEU A 353 -15.72 29.28 10.39
CA LEU A 353 -15.64 28.13 11.30
C LEU A 353 -16.94 27.91 12.09
N ASN A 354 -17.97 28.73 11.84
CA ASN A 354 -19.23 28.63 12.58
C ASN A 354 -20.07 27.42 12.16
N THR A 355 -19.74 26.82 11.01
CA THR A 355 -20.43 25.64 10.49
C THR A 355 -19.43 24.57 10.04
N MET A 356 -19.90 23.32 10.01
CA MET A 356 -19.16 22.23 9.36
C MET A 356 -19.22 22.39 7.84
N TRP A 357 -18.11 22.17 7.16
CA TRP A 357 -17.96 22.36 5.73
C TRP A 357 -18.43 21.15 4.93
N THR A 358 -18.11 19.95 5.42
CA THR A 358 -18.30 18.69 4.71
C THR A 358 -19.67 18.10 5.00
N ARG A 359 -20.20 17.29 4.09
CA ARG A 359 -21.49 16.62 4.29
C ARG A 359 -21.40 15.61 5.44
N SER A 360 -20.27 14.93 5.53
CA SER A 360 -19.96 13.96 6.58
C SER A 360 -19.87 14.63 7.96
N GLY A 361 -19.14 15.74 8.09
CA GLY A 361 -19.05 16.52 9.33
C GLY A 361 -20.40 17.08 9.78
N LYS A 362 -21.21 17.64 8.86
CA LYS A 362 -22.59 18.08 9.17
C LYS A 362 -23.45 16.95 9.72
N LYS A 363 -23.35 15.74 9.16
CA LYS A 363 -24.10 14.56 9.64
C LYS A 363 -23.61 14.08 11.00
N ALA A 364 -22.30 14.03 11.21
CA ALA A 364 -21.68 13.60 12.47
C ALA A 364 -22.06 14.53 13.62
N LEU A 365 -21.96 15.86 13.43
CA LEU A 365 -22.36 16.84 14.45
C LEU A 365 -23.84 16.73 14.82
N LYS A 366 -24.73 16.53 13.83
CA LYS A 366 -26.17 16.29 14.09
C LYS A 366 -26.41 15.03 14.92
N ARG A 367 -25.63 13.96 14.70
CA ARG A 367 -25.74 12.72 15.49
C ARG A 367 -25.25 12.92 16.92
N GLU A 368 -24.13 13.61 17.09
CA GLU A 368 -23.58 13.93 18.42
C GLU A 368 -24.57 14.76 19.23
N MET A 369 -25.21 15.77 18.63
CA MET A 369 -26.26 16.56 19.28
C MET A 369 -27.46 15.70 19.70
N LYS A 370 -27.94 14.81 18.81
CA LYS A 370 -29.07 13.91 19.12
C LYS A 370 -28.76 12.94 20.26
N LEU A 371 -27.54 12.41 20.31
CA LEU A 371 -27.12 11.49 21.37
C LEU A 371 -27.04 12.20 22.72
N ARG A 372 -26.56 13.45 22.75
CA ARG A 372 -26.53 14.24 23.99
C ARG A 372 -27.93 14.51 24.54
N THR A 373 -28.89 14.88 23.69
CA THR A 373 -30.29 15.11 24.08
C THR A 373 -31.06 13.83 24.43
N ALA A 374 -30.51 12.64 24.17
CA ALA A 374 -31.15 11.36 24.52
C ALA A 374 -30.61 10.76 25.83
N VAL A 375 -29.56 11.36 26.39
CA VAL A 375 -28.94 10.97 27.67
C VAL A 375 -29.35 11.92 28.81
N GLU A 376 -29.90 13.09 28.44
CA GLU A 376 -30.67 13.99 29.32
C GLU A 376 -32.15 13.57 29.33
#